data_AF-A7VN16-F1
#
_entry.id   AF-A7VN16-F1
#
_cell.length_a   1.000
_cell.length_b   1.000
_cell.length_c   1.000
_cell.angle_alpha   90.00
_cell.angle_beta   90.00
_cell.angle_gamma   90.00
#
_symmetry.space_group_name_H-M   'P 1'
#
loop_
_entity.id
_entity.type
_entity.pdbx_description
1 polymer ?
#
loop_
_entity_poly.entity_id
_entity_poly.type
_entity_poly.pdbx_seq_one_letter_code
_entity_poly.pdbx_strand_id
1 'polypeptide(L)'
;MKVFFILIIFSFTLATCQGHCIGSIPLPEMEDGEDVPLRTCVDTHDEKKHLIVSTWKTANSFSCECRQDGMWCCKEYVAVA
;
A
#
# COMPACT_ATOMS: atom_id res chain seq x y z
N MET A 1 -12.82 1.77 -38.90
CA MET A 1 -11.56 2.28 -38.32
C MET A 1 -11.78 3.09 -37.06
N LYS A 2 -12.66 4.12 -37.05
CA LYS A 2 -12.90 5.00 -35.88
C LYS A 2 -13.24 4.25 -34.57
N VAL A 3 -14.09 3.23 -34.63
CA VAL A 3 -14.51 2.44 -33.45
C VAL A 3 -13.32 1.75 -32.78
N PHE A 4 -12.41 1.16 -33.57
CA PHE A 4 -11.22 0.48 -33.03
C PHE A 4 -10.33 1.45 -32.26
N PHE A 5 -10.11 2.67 -32.76
CA PHE A 5 -9.32 3.67 -32.04
C PHE A 5 -9.93 4.06 -30.70
N ILE A 6 -11.26 4.23 -30.63
CA ILE A 6 -11.96 4.55 -29.37
C ILE A 6 -11.80 3.41 -28.37
N LEU A 7 -12.00 2.17 -28.81
CA LEU A 7 -11.83 0.99 -27.95
C LEU A 7 -10.40 0.86 -27.42
N ILE A 8 -9.40 1.12 -28.27
CA ILE A 8 -7.99 1.10 -27.88
C ILE A 8 -7.72 2.16 -26.81
N ILE A 9 -8.14 3.41 -27.03
CA ILE A 9 -7.96 4.51 -26.06
C ILE A 9 -8.64 4.17 -24.74
N PHE A 10 -9.88 3.67 -24.78
CA PHE A 10 -10.63 3.31 -23.59
C PHE A 10 -9.97 2.15 -22.83
N SER A 11 -9.43 1.16 -23.55
CA SER A 11 -8.67 0.05 -22.96
C SER A 11 -7.38 0.54 -22.29
N PHE A 12 -6.67 1.50 -22.91
CA PHE A 12 -5.49 2.10 -22.32
C PHE A 12 -5.83 2.89 -21.05
N THR A 13 -6.87 3.72 -21.07
CA THR A 13 -7.27 4.48 -19.87
C THR A 13 -7.63 3.57 -18.72
N LEU A 14 -8.38 2.49 -18.98
CA LEU A 14 -8.73 1.49 -17.97
C LEU A 14 -7.50 0.72 -17.46
N ALA A 15 -6.59 0.34 -18.36
CA ALA A 15 -5.36 -0.37 -17.98
C ALA A 15 -4.42 0.48 -17.11
N THR A 16 -4.42 1.81 -17.30
CA THR A 16 -3.63 2.73 -16.48
C THR A 16 -4.23 3.05 -15.12
N CYS A 17 -5.50 2.70 -14.87
CA CYS A 17 -6.17 2.83 -13.57
C CYS A 17 -5.77 1.73 -12.57
N GLN A 18 -4.51 1.30 -12.58
CA GLN A 18 -3.99 0.41 -11.55
C GLN A 18 -3.70 1.25 -10.29
N GLY A 19 -4.38 0.91 -9.19
CA GLY A 19 -4.12 1.56 -7.91
C GLY A 19 -2.66 1.38 -7.51
N HIS A 20 -2.00 2.46 -7.09
CA HIS A 20 -0.63 2.37 -6.63
C HIS A 20 -0.59 1.88 -5.18
N CYS A 21 -0.14 0.63 -4.98
CA CYS A 21 0.10 0.06 -3.67
C CYS A 21 1.60 -0.20 -3.46
N ILE A 22 2.07 0.06 -2.25
CA ILE A 22 3.44 -0.19 -1.78
C ILE A 22 3.32 -1.08 -0.55
N GLY A 23 4.18 -2.09 -0.46
CA GLY A 23 4.30 -2.93 0.72
C GLY A 23 5.74 -3.00 1.22
N SER A 24 5.91 -3.31 2.50
CA SER A 24 7.20 -3.68 3.07
C SER A 24 7.11 -5.06 3.72
N ILE A 25 8.15 -5.87 3.50
CA ILE A 25 8.28 -7.17 4.15
C ILE A 25 8.74 -6.92 5.59
N PRO A 26 8.17 -7.62 6.58
CA PRO A 26 8.60 -7.52 7.96
C PRO A 26 10.04 -8.00 8.09
N LEU A 27 10.91 -7.17 8.66
CA LEU A 27 12.19 -7.65 9.15
C LEU A 27 11.93 -8.29 10.51
N PRO A 28 12.33 -9.56 10.74
CA PRO A 28 12.18 -10.18 12.05
C PRO A 28 12.91 -9.30 13.08
N GLU A 29 12.21 -9.00 14.17
CA GLU A 29 12.82 -8.29 15.29
C GLU A 29 13.53 -9.35 16.14
N MET A 30 14.82 -9.14 16.43
CA MET A 30 15.58 -10.03 17.29
C MET A 30 15.58 -9.46 18.70
N GLU A 31 14.97 -10.17 19.65
CA GLU A 31 15.11 -9.92 21.08
C GLU A 31 15.90 -11.06 21.71
N ASP A 32 16.93 -10.75 22.49
CA ASP A 32 17.81 -11.73 23.17
C ASP A 32 18.40 -12.83 22.25
N GLY A 33 18.53 -12.54 20.96
CA GLY A 33 19.09 -13.44 19.96
C GLY A 33 18.09 -14.45 19.38
N GLU A 34 16.80 -14.34 19.73
CA GLU A 34 15.73 -15.14 19.12
C GLU A 34 14.85 -14.27 18.21
N ASP A 35 14.35 -14.88 17.13
CA ASP A 35 13.35 -14.26 16.26
C ASP A 35 12.03 -14.12 17.04
N VAL A 36 11.66 -12.89 17.39
CA VAL A 36 10.34 -12.63 17.94
C VAL A 36 9.35 -12.32 16.82
N PRO A 37 8.07 -12.71 16.97
CA PRO A 37 7.04 -12.31 16.03
C PRO A 37 7.04 -10.79 15.92
N LEU A 38 7.02 -10.28 14.69
CA LEU A 38 6.87 -8.85 14.43
C LEU A 38 5.68 -8.35 15.25
N ARG A 39 5.83 -7.23 15.95
CA ARG A 39 4.73 -6.60 16.71
C ARG A 39 4.26 -5.29 16.08
N THR A 40 5.11 -4.70 15.26
CA THR A 40 4.89 -3.40 14.66
C THR A 40 5.42 -3.32 13.24
N CYS A 41 4.77 -2.52 12.41
CA CYS A 41 5.30 -2.03 11.15
C CYS A 41 5.86 -0.62 11.35
N VAL A 42 6.83 -0.23 10.52
CA VAL A 42 7.37 1.14 10.49
C VAL A 42 6.86 1.83 9.22
N ASP A 43 6.17 2.95 9.36
CA ASP A 43 5.78 3.77 8.22
C ASP A 43 7.04 4.44 7.63
N THR A 44 7.32 4.18 6.37
CA THR A 44 8.48 4.73 5.67
C THR A 44 8.38 6.24 5.40
N HIS A 45 7.21 6.85 5.59
CA HIS A 45 7.00 8.29 5.38
C HIS A 45 7.37 9.14 6.60
N ASP A 46 7.00 8.69 7.80
CA ASP A 46 7.19 9.45 9.05
C ASP A 46 7.92 8.68 10.16
N GLU A 47 8.41 7.47 9.83
CA GLU A 47 9.17 6.56 10.71
C GLU A 47 8.40 6.11 11.95
N LYS A 48 7.07 6.30 12.00
CA LYS A 48 6.27 5.87 13.15
C LYS A 48 6.08 4.36 13.16
N LYS A 49 6.11 3.81 14.37
CA LYS A 49 5.74 2.42 14.62
C LYS A 49 4.22 2.29 14.77
N HIS A 50 3.67 1.33 14.05
CA HIS A 50 2.25 0.99 14.03
C HIS A 50 2.09 -0.45 14.47
N LEU A 51 1.19 -0.72 15.42
CA LEU A 51 0.93 -2.09 15.88
C LEU A 51 0.36 -2.95 14.74
N ILE A 52 0.63 -4.24 14.77
CA ILE A 52 -0.11 -5.20 13.92
C ILE A 52 -1.61 -5.01 14.14
N VAL A 53 -2.38 -5.19 13.06
CA VAL A 53 -3.82 -4.90 12.87
C VAL A 53 -4.21 -3.42 12.89
N SER A 54 -3.27 -2.50 13.06
CA SER A 54 -3.60 -1.08 12.97
C SER A 54 -3.74 -0.62 11.51
N THR A 55 -4.64 0.34 11.31
CA THR A 55 -4.85 1.03 10.04
C THR A 55 -4.66 2.53 10.23
N TRP A 56 -4.04 3.20 9.27
CA TRP A 56 -3.83 4.65 9.32
C TRP A 56 -3.84 5.28 7.92
N LYS A 57 -3.89 6.61 7.88
CA LYS A 57 -3.77 7.38 6.64
C LYS A 57 -2.49 8.19 6.67
N THR A 58 -1.76 8.20 5.55
CA THR A 58 -0.57 9.05 5.38
C THR A 58 -0.95 10.40 4.79
N ALA A 59 -0.06 11.39 4.93
CA ALA A 59 -0.25 12.72 4.35
C ALA A 59 -0.40 12.70 2.81
N ASN A 60 0.10 11.65 2.14
CA ASN A 60 0.06 11.50 0.69
C ASN A 60 -1.20 10.76 0.20
N SER A 61 -2.25 10.71 1.02
CA SER A 61 -3.51 10.02 0.73
C SER A 61 -3.36 8.52 0.50
N PHE A 62 -2.41 7.88 1.19
CA PHE A 62 -2.38 6.42 1.27
C PHE A 62 -3.20 5.97 2.47
N SER A 63 -3.98 4.91 2.26
CA SER A 63 -4.55 4.11 3.34
C SER A 63 -3.61 2.92 3.58
N CYS A 64 -3.11 2.82 4.81
CA CYS A 64 -2.12 1.84 5.22
C CYS A 64 -2.69 0.90 6.28
N GLU A 65 -2.26 -0.35 6.24
CA GLU A 65 -2.56 -1.39 7.21
C GLU A 65 -1.27 -2.10 7.59
N CYS A 66 -1.08 -2.34 8.89
CA CYS A 66 -0.01 -3.18 9.39
C CYS A 66 -0.56 -4.57 9.66
N ARG A 67 -0.07 -5.55 8.91
CA ARG A 67 -0.44 -6.96 9.02
C ARG A 67 0.74 -7.79 9.52
N GLN A 68 0.47 -9.06 9.79
CA GLN A 68 1.51 -9.99 10.21
C GLN A 68 2.55 -10.27 9.11
N ASP A 69 2.16 -10.11 7.85
CA ASP A 69 3.02 -10.20 6.67
C ASP A 69 3.63 -8.86 6.24
N GLY A 70 3.48 -7.81 7.05
CA GLY A 70 4.12 -6.50 6.84
C GLY A 70 3.15 -5.34 6.66
N MET A 71 3.68 -4.22 6.17
CA MET A 71 2.90 -3.02 5.91
C MET A 71 2.35 -3.05 4.49
N TRP A 72 1.08 -2.68 4.34
CA TRP A 72 0.40 -2.56 3.06
C TRP A 72 -0.23 -1.18 2.94
N CYS A 73 0.22 -0.38 1.98
CA CYS A 73 -0.28 0.97 1.74
C CYS A 73 -0.80 1.10 0.32
N CYS A 74 -2.04 1.54 0.14
CA CYS A 74 -2.62 1.79 -1.18
C CYS A 74 -3.07 3.25 -1.29
N LYS A 75 -2.80 3.85 -2.45
CA LYS A 75 -3.23 5.20 -2.75
C LYS A 75 -4.75 5.24 -2.87
N GLU A 76 -5.39 6.07 -2.05
CA GLU A 76 -6.81 6.37 -2.21
C GLU A 76 -6.96 7.37 -3.36
N TYR A 77 -7.65 6.95 -4.42
CA TYR A 77 -8.11 7.86 -5.46
C TYR A 77 -9.51 8.32 -5.08
N VAL A 78 -9.69 9.64 -4.93
CA VAL A 78 -11.03 10.20 -4.87
C VAL A 78 -11.61 10.06 -6.28
N ALA A 79 -12.73 9.35 -6.41
CA ALA A 79 -13.48 9.34 -7.66
C ALA A 79 -13.91 10.79 -7.93
N VAL A 80 -13.30 11.42 -8.95
CA VAL A 80 -13.79 12.69 -9.46
C VAL A 80 -15.04 12.35 -10.26
N ALA A 81 -16.21 12.56 -9.64
CA ALA A 81 -17.50 12.58 -10.31
C ALA A 81 -17.60 13.83 -11.20
#